data_AF-A0A2H4VE68-F1
#
_entry.id   AF-A0A2H4VE68-F1
#
_cell.length_a   1.000
_cell.length_b   1.000
_cell.length_c   1.000
_cell.angle_alpha   90.00
_cell.angle_beta   90.00
_cell.angle_gamma   90.00
#
_symmetry.space_group_name_H-M   'P 1'
#
loop_
_entity.id
_entity.type
_entity.pdbx_description
1 polymer ?
#
loop_
_entity_poly.entity_id
_entity_poly.type
_entity_poly.pdbx_seq_one_letter_code
_entity_poly.pdbx_strand_id
1 'polypeptide(L)'
;MSDNKSNSAKNELPPISPEALSSFQENSASLIKETVSRSLKRDHEVVHHGEKAPELLTTGLEFTTKMLEAAMSMGEVALLEDELKWAKERLPHDGVKMEHVLHRFKIYRDVVQETLPSEYATEITAFMDWMINYQQAMIESD
;
A
#
# COMPACT_ATOMS: atom_id res chain seq x y z
N MET A 1 -31.27 23.38 14.16
CA MET A 1 -31.23 21.91 14.03
C MET A 1 -31.18 21.60 12.55
N SER A 2 -29.98 21.35 12.04
CA SER A 2 -29.78 20.79 10.71
C SER A 2 -28.73 19.72 10.90
N ASP A 3 -29.20 18.47 10.90
CA ASP A 3 -28.40 17.28 11.08
C ASP A 3 -27.38 17.20 9.94
N ASN A 4 -26.14 17.51 10.26
CA ASN A 4 -25.02 17.31 9.36
C ASN A 4 -24.64 15.81 9.41
N LYS A 5 -25.47 14.96 8.79
CA LYS A 5 -25.10 13.57 8.48
C LYS A 5 -24.12 13.59 7.32
N SER A 6 -22.88 13.97 7.59
CA SER A 6 -21.83 14.06 6.58
C SER A 6 -20.85 12.89 6.70
N ASN A 7 -21.15 11.84 5.93
CA ASN A 7 -20.17 11.09 5.13
C ASN A 7 -19.18 10.10 5.79
N SER A 8 -19.45 9.51 6.96
CA SER A 8 -18.52 8.51 7.55
C SER A 8 -18.46 7.18 6.79
N ALA A 9 -19.54 6.77 6.11
CA ALA A 9 -19.67 5.44 5.53
C ALA A 9 -18.87 5.16 4.23
N LYS A 10 -18.07 6.12 3.72
CA LYS A 10 -17.30 5.94 2.48
C LYS A 10 -15.86 5.45 2.70
N ASN A 11 -15.38 5.44 3.94
CA ASN A 11 -13.97 5.21 4.28
C ASN A 11 -13.76 3.99 5.19
N GLU A 12 -14.76 3.13 5.32
CA GLU A 12 -14.72 1.94 6.18
C GLU A 12 -14.60 0.69 5.30
N LEU A 13 -13.56 -0.10 5.55
CA LEU A 13 -13.40 -1.45 4.99
C LEU A 13 -13.82 -2.50 6.03
N PRO A 14 -14.11 -3.74 5.61
CA PRO A 14 -14.37 -4.81 6.56
C PRO A 14 -13.25 -4.90 7.61
N PRO A 15 -13.60 -5.08 8.90
CA PRO A 15 -12.58 -5.24 9.93
C PRO A 15 -11.77 -6.51 9.66
N ILE A 16 -10.46 -6.43 9.91
CA ILE A 16 -9.56 -7.58 9.85
C ILE A 16 -9.66 -8.40 11.14
N SER A 17 -9.54 -9.71 11.04
CA SER A 17 -9.39 -10.60 12.18
C SER A 17 -8.06 -10.36 12.91
N PRO A 18 -8.03 -10.52 14.25
CA PRO A 18 -6.77 -10.43 15.01
C PRO A 18 -5.69 -11.39 14.49
N GLU A 19 -6.08 -12.58 14.04
CA GLU A 19 -5.18 -13.60 13.50
C GLU A 19 -4.57 -13.16 12.16
N ALA A 20 -5.37 -12.57 11.25
CA ALA A 20 -4.86 -12.03 10.00
C ALA A 20 -3.91 -10.84 10.24
N LEU A 21 -4.24 -9.95 11.18
CA LEU A 21 -3.36 -8.85 11.56
C LEU A 21 -2.04 -9.33 12.16
N SER A 22 -2.07 -10.31 13.08
CA SER A 22 -0.87 -10.93 13.66
C SER A 22 -0.02 -11.59 12.57
N SER A 23 -0.65 -12.34 11.67
CA SER A 23 0.04 -12.99 10.55
C SER A 23 0.73 -11.97 9.63
N PHE A 24 0.08 -10.84 9.35
CA PHE A 24 0.68 -9.74 8.59
C PHE A 24 1.90 -9.15 9.31
N GLN A 25 1.78 -8.85 10.60
CA GLN A 25 2.86 -8.29 11.42
C GLN A 25 4.08 -9.20 11.47
N GLU A 26 3.87 -10.49 11.75
CA GLU A 26 4.92 -11.51 11.84
C GLU A 26 5.67 -11.70 10.51
N ASN A 27 4.98 -11.53 9.37
CA ASN A 27 5.55 -11.73 8.04
C ASN A 27 5.99 -10.43 7.35
N SER A 28 5.74 -9.27 7.94
CA SER A 28 5.98 -7.93 7.35
C SER A 28 7.38 -7.79 6.72
N ALA A 29 8.44 -8.15 7.44
CA ALA A 29 9.81 -8.08 6.93
C ALA A 29 10.05 -8.96 5.69
N SER A 30 9.49 -10.16 5.66
CA SER A 30 9.58 -11.09 4.52
C SER A 30 8.80 -10.56 3.32
N LEU A 31 7.59 -10.04 3.56
CA LEU A 31 6.73 -9.45 2.53
C LEU A 31 7.42 -8.24 1.88
N ILE A 32 7.99 -7.34 2.68
CA ILE A 32 8.74 -6.17 2.20
C ILE A 32 9.92 -6.63 1.36
N LYS A 33 10.75 -7.54 1.89
CA LYS A 33 11.94 -8.04 1.20
C LYS A 33 11.61 -8.64 -0.18
N GLU A 34 10.56 -9.46 -0.26
CA GLU A 34 10.16 -10.08 -1.52
C GLU A 34 9.55 -9.05 -2.49
N THR A 35 8.76 -8.10 -1.99
CA THR A 35 8.20 -7.01 -2.80
C THR A 35 9.31 -6.13 -3.38
N VAL A 36 10.32 -5.76 -2.60
CA VAL A 36 11.51 -5.01 -3.06
C VAL A 36 12.25 -5.82 -4.13
N SER A 37 12.52 -7.11 -3.87
CA SER A 37 13.19 -8.01 -4.81
C SER A 37 12.49 -8.07 -6.18
N ARG A 38 11.15 -8.18 -6.19
CA ARG A 38 10.35 -8.17 -7.43
C ARG A 38 10.33 -6.79 -8.09
N SER A 39 10.26 -5.73 -7.30
CA SER A 39 10.26 -4.34 -7.80
C SER A 39 11.57 -3.96 -8.46
N LEU A 40 12.71 -4.42 -7.91
CA LEU A 40 14.04 -4.17 -8.47
C LEU A 40 14.26 -4.81 -9.85
N LYS A 41 13.52 -5.87 -10.19
CA LYS A 41 13.55 -6.50 -11.52
C LYS A 41 12.87 -5.65 -12.61
N ARG A 42 12.17 -4.57 -12.22
CA ARG A 42 11.51 -3.63 -13.12
C ARG A 42 12.45 -2.46 -13.40
N ASP A 43 13.58 -2.74 -14.04
CA ASP A 43 14.70 -1.78 -14.22
C ASP A 43 14.25 -0.40 -14.69
N HIS A 44 13.34 -0.32 -15.65
CA HIS A 44 12.80 0.94 -16.19
C HIS A 44 12.11 1.85 -15.14
N GLU A 45 11.64 1.28 -14.03
CA GLU A 45 10.97 2.00 -12.95
C GLU A 45 11.90 2.41 -11.80
N VAL A 46 13.15 1.94 -11.80
CA VAL A 46 14.08 2.10 -10.66
C VAL A 46 15.47 2.58 -11.06
N VAL A 47 15.85 2.49 -12.35
CA VAL A 47 17.19 2.82 -12.85
C VAL A 47 17.65 4.25 -12.49
N HIS A 48 16.72 5.20 -12.42
CA HIS A 48 17.01 6.60 -12.08
C HIS A 48 17.51 6.78 -10.63
N HIS A 49 17.28 5.80 -9.75
CA HIS A 49 17.81 5.79 -8.39
C HIS A 49 19.18 5.12 -8.25
N GLY A 50 19.66 4.43 -9.30
CA GLY A 50 20.96 3.75 -9.31
C GLY A 50 21.15 2.80 -8.12
N GLU A 51 22.34 2.85 -7.51
CA GLU A 51 22.72 1.99 -6.37
C GLU A 51 21.85 2.19 -5.12
N LYS A 52 21.14 3.32 -5.01
CA LYS A 52 20.24 3.61 -3.87
C LYS A 52 18.85 3.00 -4.02
N ALA A 53 18.51 2.44 -5.19
CA ALA A 53 17.18 1.88 -5.44
C ALA A 53 16.73 0.87 -4.36
N PRO A 54 17.56 -0.10 -3.92
CA PRO A 54 17.14 -1.07 -2.90
C PRO A 54 16.79 -0.42 -1.56
N GLU A 55 17.59 0.54 -1.10
CA GLU A 55 17.38 1.26 0.15
C GLU A 55 16.08 2.09 0.09
N LEU A 56 15.93 2.90 -0.96
CA LEU A 56 14.75 3.76 -1.14
C LEU A 56 13.45 2.96 -1.23
N LEU A 57 13.45 1.84 -1.97
CA LEU A 57 12.29 0.96 -2.08
C LEU A 57 11.96 0.30 -0.74
N THR A 58 12.98 -0.12 0.02
CA THR A 58 12.80 -0.74 1.33
C THR A 58 12.19 0.27 2.30
N THR A 59 12.75 1.46 2.42
CA THR A 59 12.23 2.51 3.31
C THR A 59 10.81 2.93 2.95
N GLY A 60 10.51 3.08 1.65
CA GLY A 60 9.16 3.38 1.18
C GLY A 60 8.16 2.29 1.56
N LEU A 61 8.51 1.01 1.34
CA LEU A 61 7.64 -0.10 1.69
C LEU A 61 7.50 -0.31 3.20
N GLU A 62 8.53 -0.06 3.99
CA GLU A 62 8.44 -0.08 5.46
C GLU A 62 7.44 0.96 5.96
N PHE A 63 7.45 2.17 5.37
CA PHE A 63 6.47 3.20 5.70
C PHE A 63 5.06 2.77 5.32
N THR A 64 4.83 2.38 4.06
CA THR A 64 3.53 1.90 3.59
C THR A 64 3.02 0.72 4.39
N THR A 65 3.88 -0.24 4.76
CA THR A 65 3.51 -1.40 5.58
C THR A 65 2.98 -0.98 6.95
N LYS A 66 3.60 0.02 7.58
CA LYS A 66 3.13 0.56 8.87
C LYS A 66 1.81 1.32 8.74
N MET A 67 1.63 2.07 7.66
CA MET A 67 0.37 2.76 7.39
C MET A 67 -0.77 1.76 7.14
N LEU A 68 -0.49 0.69 6.40
CA LEU A 68 -1.40 -0.42 6.17
C LEU A 68 -1.77 -1.12 7.49
N GLU A 69 -0.79 -1.43 8.33
CA GLU A 69 -1.03 -2.00 9.66
C GLU A 69 -1.93 -1.11 10.53
N ALA A 70 -1.66 0.20 10.56
CA ALA A 70 -2.46 1.16 11.32
C ALA A 70 -3.91 1.25 10.79
N ALA A 71 -4.07 1.34 9.47
CA ALA A 71 -5.36 1.37 8.80
C ALA A 71 -6.19 0.10 9.10
N MET A 72 -5.56 -1.07 8.99
CA MET A 72 -6.18 -2.36 9.31
C MET A 72 -6.57 -2.45 10.79
N SER A 73 -5.71 -1.99 11.70
CA SER A 73 -5.97 -2.01 13.14
C SER A 73 -7.13 -1.10 13.55
N MET A 74 -7.35 -0.01 12.81
CA MET A 74 -8.45 0.94 13.05
C MET A 74 -9.71 0.62 12.24
N GLY A 75 -9.61 -0.17 11.17
CA GLY A 75 -10.72 -0.40 10.23
C GLY A 75 -11.01 0.79 9.31
N GLU A 76 -10.05 1.70 9.13
CA GLU A 76 -10.25 2.97 8.42
C GLU A 76 -9.16 3.20 7.36
N VAL A 77 -9.55 3.70 6.18
CA VAL A 77 -8.62 3.95 5.07
C VAL A 77 -8.10 5.38 5.00
N ALA A 78 -8.54 6.28 5.89
CA ALA A 78 -8.18 7.70 5.85
C ALA A 78 -6.65 7.91 5.89
N LEU A 79 -5.94 7.13 6.70
CA LEU A 79 -4.47 7.17 6.77
C LEU A 79 -3.81 6.78 5.44
N LEU A 80 -4.39 5.80 4.73
CA LEU A 80 -3.90 5.37 3.41
C LEU A 80 -4.20 6.43 2.35
N GLU A 81 -5.38 7.06 2.43
CA GLU A 81 -5.75 8.17 1.55
C GLU A 81 -4.74 9.32 1.64
N ASP A 82 -4.38 9.71 2.85
CA ASP A 82 -3.42 10.79 3.11
C ASP A 82 -2.00 10.42 2.66
N GLU A 83 -1.55 9.19 2.90
CA GLU A 83 -0.28 8.68 2.36
C GLU A 83 -0.25 8.79 0.84
N LEU A 84 -1.30 8.34 0.15
CA LEU A 84 -1.34 8.32 -1.31
C LEU A 84 -1.38 9.73 -1.92
N LYS A 85 -2.12 10.65 -1.31
CA LYS A 85 -2.11 12.07 -1.71
C LYS A 85 -0.73 12.69 -1.51
N TRP A 86 -0.12 12.48 -0.36
CA TRP A 86 1.24 12.96 -0.09
C TRP A 86 2.24 12.38 -1.10
N ALA A 87 2.16 11.08 -1.39
CA ALA A 87 3.03 10.42 -2.34
C ALA A 87 2.89 11.01 -3.76
N LYS A 88 1.66 11.30 -4.18
CA LYS A 88 1.36 11.97 -5.45
C LYS A 88 2.00 13.35 -5.56
N GLU A 89 2.01 14.12 -4.48
CA GLU A 89 2.65 15.44 -4.46
C GLU A 89 4.17 15.35 -4.36
N ARG A 90 4.70 14.46 -3.51
CA ARG A 90 6.13 14.47 -3.13
C ARG A 90 7.02 13.66 -4.05
N LEU A 91 6.63 12.44 -4.41
CA LEU A 91 7.50 11.48 -5.09
C LEU A 91 7.88 11.86 -6.53
N PRO A 92 7.05 12.59 -7.32
CA PRO A 92 7.47 13.07 -8.63
C PRO A 92 8.69 14.00 -8.58
N HIS A 93 8.87 14.75 -7.49
CA HIS A 93 10.08 15.56 -7.28
C HIS A 93 11.35 14.72 -7.13
N ASP A 94 11.22 13.43 -6.79
CA ASP A 94 12.33 12.46 -6.72
C ASP A 94 12.43 11.59 -8.00
N GLY A 95 11.65 11.90 -9.04
CA GLY A 95 11.65 11.18 -10.33
C GLY A 95 10.76 9.93 -10.36
N VAL A 96 9.98 9.67 -9.31
CA VAL A 96 9.09 8.52 -9.23
C VAL A 96 7.74 8.86 -9.83
N LYS A 97 7.33 8.11 -10.85
CA LYS A 97 6.01 8.22 -11.45
C LYS A 97 4.96 7.46 -10.64
N MET A 98 3.72 7.93 -10.68
CA MET A 98 2.62 7.32 -9.94
C MET A 98 2.27 5.91 -10.43
N GLU A 99 2.54 5.60 -11.69
CA GLU A 99 2.42 4.27 -12.25
C GLU A 99 3.43 3.29 -11.61
N HIS A 100 4.63 3.77 -11.27
CA HIS A 100 5.62 2.93 -10.59
C HIS A 100 5.12 2.56 -9.18
N VAL A 101 4.49 3.49 -8.48
CA VAL A 101 3.87 3.24 -7.16
C VAL A 101 2.72 2.23 -7.29
N LEU A 102 1.83 2.44 -8.26
CA LEU A 102 0.74 1.51 -8.55
C LEU A 102 1.22 0.08 -8.82
N HIS A 103 2.27 -0.08 -9.65
CA HIS A 103 2.83 -1.40 -9.92
C HIS A 103 3.42 -2.05 -8.67
N ARG A 104 4.05 -1.28 -7.78
CA ARG A 104 4.57 -1.81 -6.51
C ARG A 104 3.45 -2.27 -5.58
N PHE A 105 2.32 -1.57 -5.52
CA PHE A 105 1.17 -2.07 -4.74
C PHE A 105 0.61 -3.37 -5.31
N LYS A 106 0.54 -3.51 -6.64
CA LYS A 106 0.12 -4.77 -7.27
C LYS A 106 1.08 -5.90 -6.91
N ILE A 107 2.39 -5.67 -7.00
CA ILE A 107 3.41 -6.65 -6.56
C ILE A 107 3.22 -6.99 -5.08
N TYR A 108 3.02 -5.99 -4.22
CA TYR A 108 2.91 -6.20 -2.78
C TYR A 108 1.67 -7.05 -2.44
N ARG A 109 0.53 -6.77 -3.07
CA ARG A 109 -0.68 -7.58 -2.96
C ARG A 109 -0.45 -9.02 -3.40
N ASP A 110 0.18 -9.23 -4.55
CA ASP A 110 0.46 -10.57 -5.06
C ASP A 110 1.38 -11.33 -4.08
N VAL A 111 2.40 -10.66 -3.52
CA VAL A 111 3.29 -11.24 -2.48
C VAL A 111 2.52 -11.62 -1.21
N VAL A 112 1.57 -10.80 -0.76
CA VAL A 112 0.70 -11.13 0.38
C VAL A 112 -0.13 -12.38 0.09
N GLN A 113 -0.74 -12.48 -1.10
CA GLN A 113 -1.55 -13.62 -1.51
C GLN A 113 -0.75 -14.92 -1.60
N GLU A 114 0.52 -14.84 -2.02
CA GLU A 114 1.39 -16.00 -2.16
C GLU A 114 2.03 -16.44 -0.83
N THR A 115 2.14 -15.54 0.15
CA THR A 115 2.88 -15.79 1.39
C THR A 115 1.97 -16.20 2.55
N LEU A 116 0.80 -15.58 2.68
CA LEU A 116 -0.07 -15.78 3.83
C LEU A 116 -1.15 -16.85 3.55
N PRO A 117 -1.71 -17.48 4.59
CA PRO A 117 -2.92 -18.29 4.46
C PRO A 117 -4.01 -17.53 3.71
N SER A 118 -4.73 -18.21 2.81
CA SER A 118 -5.67 -17.56 1.88
C SER A 118 -6.77 -16.77 2.57
N GLU A 119 -7.23 -17.23 3.74
CA GLU A 119 -8.20 -16.52 4.58
C GLU A 119 -7.66 -15.16 5.03
N TYR A 120 -6.47 -15.12 5.61
CA TYR A 120 -5.83 -13.89 6.07
C TYR A 120 -5.45 -12.97 4.91
N ALA A 121 -4.91 -13.54 3.82
CA ALA A 121 -4.57 -12.79 2.63
C ALA A 121 -5.80 -12.08 2.04
N THR A 122 -6.97 -12.74 2.02
CA THR A 122 -8.21 -12.14 1.49
C THR A 122 -8.59 -10.87 2.26
N GLU A 123 -8.50 -10.90 3.58
CA GLU A 123 -8.82 -9.74 4.43
C GLU A 123 -7.83 -8.58 4.20
N ILE A 124 -6.53 -8.87 4.20
CA ILE A 124 -5.48 -7.86 4.02
C ILE A 124 -5.53 -7.24 2.62
N THR A 125 -5.73 -8.09 1.61
CA THR A 125 -5.76 -7.60 0.21
C THR A 125 -6.96 -6.72 -0.08
N ALA A 126 -8.03 -6.74 0.70
CA ALA A 126 -9.12 -5.77 0.56
C ALA A 126 -8.64 -4.31 0.78
N PHE A 127 -7.74 -4.09 1.75
CA PHE A 127 -7.11 -2.78 1.96
C PHE A 127 -6.15 -2.41 0.83
N MET A 128 -5.37 -3.38 0.36
CA MET A 128 -4.44 -3.15 -0.75
C MET A 128 -5.16 -2.88 -2.07
N ASP A 129 -6.26 -3.58 -2.35
CA ASP A 129 -7.11 -3.35 -3.52
C ASP A 129 -7.75 -1.97 -3.45
N TRP A 130 -8.15 -1.51 -2.26
CA TRP A 130 -8.57 -0.12 -2.08
C TRP A 130 -7.46 0.87 -2.46
N MET A 131 -6.22 0.66 -1.98
CA MET A 131 -5.09 1.53 -2.33
C MET A 131 -4.79 1.52 -3.84
N ILE A 132 -4.82 0.34 -4.47
CA ILE A 132 -4.61 0.17 -5.91
C ILE A 132 -5.68 0.92 -6.71
N ASN A 133 -6.95 0.78 -6.35
CA ASN A 133 -8.05 1.45 -7.03
C ASN A 133 -8.00 2.97 -6.83
N TYR A 134 -7.67 3.42 -5.63
CA TYR A 134 -7.51 4.84 -5.33
C TYR A 134 -6.35 5.46 -6.12
N GLN A 135 -5.18 4.81 -6.12
CA GLN A 135 -4.01 5.23 -6.91
C GLN A 135 -4.32 5.26 -8.41
N GLN A 136 -5.03 4.26 -8.93
CA GLN A 136 -5.46 4.21 -10.33
C GLN A 136 -6.37 5.40 -10.68
N ALA A 137 -7.38 5.68 -9.86
CA ALA A 137 -8.28 6.81 -10.08
C ALA A 137 -7.54 8.16 -10.05
N MET A 138 -6.55 8.32 -9.17
CA MET A 138 -5.72 9.52 -9.12
C MET A 138 -4.87 9.73 -10.38
N ILE A 139 -4.41 8.66 -11.02
CA ILE A 139 -3.65 8.70 -12.29
C ILE A 139 -4.58 9.07 -13.44
N GLU A 140 -5.81 8.53 -13.47
CA GLU A 140 -6.79 8.79 -14.53
C GLU A 140 -7.40 10.20 -14.47
N SER A 141 -7.32 10.85 -13.31
CA SER A 141 -7.85 12.22 -13.10
C SER A 141 -6.87 13.34 -13.46
N ASP A 142 -5.61 13.02 -13.78
CA ASP A 142 -4.57 13.98 -14.20
C ASP A 142 -4.55 14.18 -15.73
#